data_AF-A0A8S2RYS4-F1
#
_entry.id   AF-A0A8S2RYS4-F1
#
_cell.length_a   1.000
_cell.length_b   1.000
_cell.length_c   1.000
_cell.angle_alpha   90.00
_cell.angle_beta   90.00
_cell.angle_gamma   90.00
#
_symmetry.space_group_name_H-M   'P 1'
#
loop_
_entity.id
_entity.type
_entity.pdbx_description
1 polymer ?
#
loop_
_entity_poly.entity_id
_entity_poly.type
_entity_poly.pdbx_seq_one_letter_code
_entity_poly.pdbx_strand_id
1 'polypeptide(L)'
;KEHTPSECYTILKSTKPCNSLIPYRRIFDDRKYVELLGEKWPQSYILLGDAMCKFNSRYAQGMTHAFRHARELGKIFDEHCHKLEDISYIFNRPASTISEEYWIGSTTNDWKTPRLKLITT
;
A
#
# COMPACT_ATOMS: atom_id res chain seq x y z
N LYS A 1 18.73 13.34 -21.58
CA LYS A 1 20.11 13.54 -21.08
C LYS A 1 20.12 13.00 -19.67
N GLU A 2 20.88 11.94 -19.41
CA GLU A 2 21.05 11.42 -18.06
C GLU A 2 21.95 12.38 -17.29
N HIS A 3 21.47 12.84 -16.13
CA HIS A 3 22.26 13.71 -15.25
C HIS A 3 23.21 12.86 -14.42
N THR A 4 24.45 13.31 -14.27
CA THR A 4 25.42 12.61 -13.42
C THR A 4 25.03 12.77 -11.95
N PRO A 5 25.40 11.83 -11.06
CA PRO A 5 25.09 11.93 -9.63
C PRO A 5 25.57 13.25 -8.98
N SER A 6 26.69 13.81 -9.47
CA SER A 6 27.24 15.09 -9.02
C SER A 6 26.37 16.30 -9.41
N GLU A 7 25.79 16.27 -10.61
CA GLU A 7 24.86 17.31 -11.07
C GLU A 7 23.57 17.29 -10.25
N CYS A 8 23.00 16.10 -10.01
CA CYS A 8 21.81 15.93 -9.16
C CYS A 8 22.05 16.49 -7.74
N TYR A 9 23.21 16.20 -7.15
CA TYR A 9 23.58 16.74 -5.84
C TYR A 9 23.64 18.28 -5.83
N THR A 10 24.27 18.86 -6.86
CA THR A 10 24.42 20.32 -6.97
C THR A 10 23.06 21.01 -7.11
N ILE A 11 22.17 20.44 -7.93
CA ILE A 11 20.80 20.93 -8.12
C ILE A 11 20.04 20.86 -6.79
N LEU A 12 20.02 19.71 -6.13
CA LEU A 12 19.32 19.52 -4.86
C LEU A 12 19.84 20.41 -3.74
N LYS A 13 21.14 20.72 -3.74
CA LYS A 13 21.75 21.63 -2.76
C LYS A 13 21.34 23.09 -2.99
N SER A 14 21.10 23.48 -4.24
CA SER A 14 20.73 24.84 -4.62
C SER A 14 19.25 25.18 -4.39
N THR A 15 18.40 24.16 -4.18
CA THR A 15 16.95 24.36 -4.03
C THR A 15 16.58 24.63 -2.57
N LYS A 16 15.62 25.55 -2.37
CA LYS A 16 14.96 25.74 -1.07
C LYS A 16 13.64 24.97 -1.08
N PRO A 17 13.26 24.31 0.03
CA PRO A 17 11.93 23.72 0.17
C PRO A 17 10.86 24.79 -0.06
N CYS A 18 9.87 24.50 -0.91
CA CYS A 18 8.77 25.44 -1.18
C CYS A 18 7.94 25.70 0.08
N ASN A 19 7.77 24.67 0.93
CA ASN A 19 7.04 24.72 2.19
C ASN A 19 7.86 24.10 3.32
N SER A 20 7.50 24.40 4.57
CA SER A 20 8.02 23.70 5.74
C SER A 20 7.81 22.19 5.58
N LEU A 21 8.85 21.41 5.87
CA LEU A 21 8.76 19.96 5.93
C LEU A 21 7.80 19.59 7.06
N ILE A 22 6.60 19.15 6.70
CA ILE A 22 5.66 18.56 7.66
C ILE A 22 6.09 17.11 7.83
N PRO A 23 6.59 16.70 9.01
CA PRO A 23 6.91 15.30 9.24
C PRO A 23 5.62 14.49 9.25
N TYR A 24 5.26 13.88 8.11
CA TYR A 24 4.18 12.92 8.06
C TYR A 24 4.66 11.64 8.77
N ARG A 25 4.28 11.51 10.04
CA ARG A 25 4.64 10.37 10.89
C ARG A 25 3.39 9.54 11.20
N ARG A 26 2.83 8.88 10.19
CA ARG A 26 2.09 7.63 10.41
C ARG A 26 3.06 6.49 10.11
N ILE A 27 3.63 5.93 11.17
CA ILE A 27 4.65 4.85 11.10
C ILE A 27 3.99 3.48 11.02
N PHE A 28 2.67 3.40 11.16
CA PHE A 28 2.00 2.13 11.37
C PHE A 28 1.37 1.63 10.07
N ASP A 29 1.70 0.39 9.76
CA ASP A 29 0.96 -0.41 8.82
C ASP A 29 -0.46 -0.63 9.39
N ASP A 30 -1.47 -0.55 8.53
CA ASP A 30 -2.88 -0.75 8.89
C ASP A 30 -3.55 -1.60 7.82
N ARG A 31 -4.10 -2.76 8.21
CA ARG A 31 -4.74 -3.70 7.29
C ARG A 31 -6.18 -3.97 7.69
N LYS A 32 -7.07 -3.95 6.69
CA LYS A 32 -8.48 -4.31 6.83
C LYS A 32 -8.73 -5.74 6.36
N TYR A 33 -9.33 -6.54 7.23
CA TYR A 33 -9.66 -7.95 6.99
C TYR A 33 -11.10 -8.10 6.45
N VAL A 34 -11.39 -7.49 5.30
CA VAL A 34 -12.75 -7.48 4.74
C VAL A 34 -13.22 -8.84 4.25
N GLU A 35 -12.29 -9.73 3.93
CA GLU A 35 -12.55 -11.13 3.60
C GLU A 35 -13.23 -11.89 4.75
N LEU A 36 -13.03 -11.48 6.00
CA LEU A 36 -13.66 -12.11 7.17
C LEU A 36 -15.13 -11.72 7.33
N LEU A 37 -15.56 -10.63 6.69
CA LEU A 37 -16.95 -10.18 6.76
C LEU A 37 -17.87 -11.00 5.84
N GLY A 38 -17.32 -11.68 4.83
CA GLY A 38 -18.07 -12.54 3.91
C GLY A 38 -19.27 -11.81 3.31
N GLU A 39 -20.46 -12.40 3.45
CA GLU A 39 -21.73 -11.86 2.95
C GLU A 39 -22.22 -10.59 3.66
N LYS A 40 -21.64 -10.22 4.80
CA LYS A 40 -21.98 -8.97 5.51
C LYS A 40 -21.35 -7.73 4.88
N TRP A 41 -20.44 -7.91 3.92
CA TRP A 41 -19.81 -6.80 3.22
C TRP A 41 -20.80 -6.12 2.26
N PRO A 42 -20.79 -4.77 2.15
CA PRO A 42 -21.65 -4.06 1.21
C PRO A 42 -21.43 -4.50 -0.24
N GLN A 43 -22.52 -4.85 -0.94
CA GLN A 43 -22.49 -5.20 -2.35
C GLN A 43 -22.02 -4.04 -3.23
N SER A 44 -21.39 -4.36 -4.34
CA SER A 44 -20.77 -3.42 -5.29
C SER A 44 -19.69 -2.48 -4.72
N TYR A 45 -19.12 -2.77 -3.54
CA TYR A 45 -17.98 -2.03 -2.98
C TYR A 45 -16.71 -2.87 -2.94
N ILE A 46 -15.61 -2.31 -3.44
CA ILE A 46 -14.27 -2.93 -3.40
C ILE A 46 -13.27 -2.04 -2.68
N LEU A 47 -12.22 -2.65 -2.13
CA LEU A 47 -11.09 -1.93 -1.53
C LEU A 47 -9.80 -2.16 -2.33
N LEU A 48 -9.12 -1.08 -2.68
CA LEU A 48 -7.88 -1.11 -3.47
C LEU A 48 -6.74 -0.38 -2.76
N GLY A 49 -5.52 -0.89 -2.90
CA GLY A 49 -4.32 -0.27 -2.36
C GLY A 49 -4.43 0.06 -0.87
N ASP A 50 -4.08 1.29 -0.52
CA ASP A 50 -4.14 1.86 0.83
C ASP A 50 -5.55 1.85 1.46
N ALA A 51 -6.62 1.66 0.69
CA ALA A 51 -7.96 1.51 1.26
C ALA A 51 -8.11 0.16 1.98
N MET A 52 -7.38 -0.87 1.52
CA MET A 52 -7.37 -2.24 2.04
C MET A 52 -6.20 -2.47 3.00
N CYS A 53 -4.99 -2.04 2.61
CA CYS A 53 -3.79 -2.19 3.42
C CYS A 53 -2.88 -0.98 3.22
N LYS A 54 -2.69 -0.18 4.27
CA LYS A 54 -1.77 0.95 4.30
C LYS A 54 -0.43 0.46 4.79
N PHE A 55 0.61 0.74 4.02
CA PHE A 55 1.98 0.42 4.40
C PHE A 55 2.75 1.66 4.80
N ASN A 56 3.72 1.47 5.69
CA ASN A 56 4.77 2.41 5.97
C ASN A 56 5.57 2.64 4.67
N SER A 57 5.66 3.90 4.27
CA SER A 57 6.37 4.30 3.04
C SER A 57 7.83 3.88 3.03
N ARG A 58 8.41 3.51 4.19
CA ARG A 58 9.77 2.97 4.34
C ARG A 58 10.08 1.82 3.39
N TYR A 59 9.12 0.95 3.09
CA TYR A 59 9.35 -0.21 2.22
C TYR A 59 8.99 0.04 0.76
N ALA A 60 8.45 1.22 0.42
CA ALA A 60 8.05 1.60 -0.93
C ALA A 60 7.11 0.57 -1.62
N GLN A 61 6.32 -0.18 -0.85
CA GLN A 61 5.49 -1.28 -1.35
C GLN A 61 4.08 -0.86 -1.76
N GLY A 62 3.58 0.29 -1.31
CA GLY A 62 2.19 0.72 -1.53
C GLY A 62 1.79 0.81 -3.00
N MET A 63 2.64 1.38 -3.87
CA MET A 63 2.36 1.47 -5.31
C MET A 63 2.31 0.08 -5.97
N THR A 64 3.25 -0.79 -5.62
CA THR A 64 3.31 -2.16 -6.17
C THR A 64 2.10 -2.98 -5.71
N HIS A 65 1.69 -2.83 -4.45
CA HIS A 65 0.49 -3.43 -3.89
C HIS A 65 -0.77 -2.96 -4.64
N ALA A 66 -0.95 -1.64 -4.80
CA ALA A 66 -2.07 -1.08 -5.55
C ALA A 66 -2.09 -1.54 -7.02
N PHE A 67 -0.93 -1.62 -7.67
CA PHE A 67 -0.81 -2.12 -9.04
C PHE A 67 -1.23 -3.59 -9.16
N ARG A 68 -0.83 -4.44 -8.21
CA ARG A 68 -1.25 -5.85 -8.19
C ARG A 68 -2.75 -6.00 -7.99
N HIS A 69 -3.36 -5.17 -7.14
CA HIS A 69 -4.82 -5.13 -6.98
C HIS A 69 -5.51 -4.74 -8.29
N ALA A 70 -5.03 -3.68 -8.97
CA ALA A 70 -5.59 -3.25 -10.25
C ALA A 70 -5.47 -4.33 -11.34
N ARG A 71 -4.33 -5.03 -11.40
CA ARG A 71 -4.13 -6.13 -12.34
C ARG A 71 -5.07 -7.29 -12.08
N GLU A 72 -5.31 -7.63 -10.81
CA GLU A 72 -6.23 -8.69 -10.44
C GLU A 72 -7.69 -8.32 -10.77
N LEU A 73 -8.05 -7.06 -10.52
CA LEU A 73 -9.33 -6.51 -10.91
C LEU A 73 -9.55 -6.61 -12.43
N GLY A 74 -8.52 -6.29 -13.22
CA GLY A 74 -8.56 -6.43 -14.69
C GLY A 74 -8.89 -7.85 -15.14
N LYS A 75 -8.24 -8.87 -14.57
CA LYS A 75 -8.52 -10.27 -14.90
C LYS A 75 -9.97 -10.65 -14.60
N ILE A 76 -10.50 -10.22 -13.45
CA ILE A 76 -11.89 -10.51 -13.07
C ILE A 76 -12.85 -9.91 -14.10
N PHE A 77 -12.59 -8.68 -14.56
CA PHE A 77 -13.38 -8.06 -15.62
C PHE A 77 -13.26 -8.81 -16.96
N ASP A 78 -12.05 -9.23 -17.35
CA ASP A 78 -11.83 -9.98 -18.59
C ASP A 78 -12.55 -11.34 -18.58
N GLU A 79 -12.53 -12.04 -17.44
CA GLU A 79 -13.14 -13.38 -17.28
C GLU A 79 -14.67 -13.36 -17.19
N HIS A 80 -15.25 -12.30 -16.64
CA HIS A 80 -16.68 -12.26 -16.28
C HIS A 80 -17.47 -11.20 -17.07
N CYS A 81 -16.93 -10.73 -18.19
CA CYS A 81 -17.49 -9.68 -19.03
C CYS A 81 -19.02 -9.82 -19.18
N HIS A 82 -19.76 -8.87 -18.58
CA HIS A 82 -21.23 -8.71 -18.59
C HIS A 82 -22.10 -9.63 -17.70
N LYS A 83 -21.53 -10.46 -16.80
CA LYS A 83 -22.32 -11.39 -15.96
C LYS A 83 -22.21 -11.17 -14.44
N LEU A 84 -21.48 -10.16 -13.99
CA LEU A 84 -21.28 -9.91 -12.57
C LEU A 84 -22.41 -9.06 -11.98
N GLU A 85 -23.24 -9.68 -11.13
CA GLU A 85 -24.21 -8.96 -10.28
C GLU A 85 -23.51 -8.28 -9.08
N ASP A 86 -22.50 -8.95 -8.49
CA ASP A 86 -21.68 -8.37 -7.41
C ASP A 86 -20.20 -8.75 -7.56
N ILE A 87 -19.34 -7.73 -7.64
CA ILE A 87 -17.88 -7.88 -7.74
C ILE A 87 -17.21 -7.94 -6.37
N SER A 88 -17.89 -7.52 -5.31
CA SER A 88 -17.29 -7.26 -3.99
C SER A 88 -16.68 -8.52 -3.39
N TYR A 89 -17.46 -9.58 -3.31
CA TYR A 89 -17.00 -10.86 -2.77
C TYR A 89 -15.93 -11.51 -3.66
N ILE A 90 -16.10 -11.43 -4.99
CA ILE A 90 -15.21 -12.04 -5.97
C ILE A 90 -13.84 -11.36 -5.96
N PHE A 91 -13.80 -10.04 -5.77
CA PHE A 91 -12.56 -9.27 -5.75
C PHE A 91 -11.90 -9.20 -4.37
N ASN A 92 -12.66 -9.01 -3.28
CA ASN A 92 -12.08 -8.75 -1.97
C ASN A 92 -11.28 -9.94 -1.42
N ARG A 93 -11.67 -11.17 -1.76
CA ARG A 93 -10.92 -12.38 -1.38
C ARG A 93 -9.51 -12.41 -2.01
N PRO A 94 -9.34 -12.39 -3.35
CA PRO A 94 -8.01 -12.38 -3.96
C PRO A 94 -7.21 -11.11 -3.61
N ALA A 95 -7.87 -9.96 -3.46
CA ALA A 95 -7.22 -8.74 -2.99
C ALA A 95 -6.64 -8.88 -1.56
N SER A 96 -7.31 -9.62 -0.66
CA SER A 96 -6.75 -9.89 0.66
C SER A 96 -5.54 -10.81 0.62
N THR A 97 -5.54 -11.83 -0.25
CA THR A 97 -4.37 -12.68 -0.45
C THR A 97 -3.16 -11.86 -0.90
N ILE A 98 -3.34 -10.94 -1.86
CA ILE A 98 -2.26 -10.03 -2.27
C ILE A 98 -1.82 -9.18 -1.08
N SER A 99 -2.75 -8.63 -0.31
CA SER A 99 -2.44 -7.79 0.86
C SER A 99 -1.68 -8.56 1.95
N GLU A 100 -1.97 -9.85 2.16
CA GLU A 100 -1.26 -10.73 3.10
C GLU A 100 0.22 -10.82 2.78
N GLU A 101 0.56 -11.03 1.50
CA GLU A 101 1.96 -11.17 1.06
C GLU A 101 2.79 -9.94 1.42
N TYR A 102 2.26 -8.75 1.18
CA TYR A 102 2.93 -7.49 1.53
C TYR A 102 2.91 -7.22 3.04
N TRP A 103 1.82 -7.59 3.73
CA TRP A 103 1.68 -7.45 5.18
C TRP A 103 2.75 -8.23 5.94
N ILE A 104 2.98 -9.50 5.57
CA ILE A 104 4.04 -10.32 6.16
C ILE A 104 5.40 -9.68 5.88
N GLY A 105 5.65 -9.21 4.65
CA GLY A 105 6.91 -8.55 4.30
C GLY A 105 7.20 -7.27 5.10
N SER A 106 6.17 -6.45 5.34
CA SER A 106 6.29 -5.19 6.08
C SER A 106 6.48 -5.43 7.57
N THR A 107 5.58 -6.19 8.20
CA THR A 107 5.61 -6.50 9.63
C THR A 107 6.85 -7.30 10.04
N THR A 108 7.34 -8.19 9.17
CA THR A 108 8.58 -8.93 9.39
C THR A 108 9.81 -8.02 9.36
N ASN A 109 9.80 -6.94 8.57
CA ASN A 109 10.94 -6.02 8.53
C ASN A 109 10.90 -4.99 9.67
N ASP A 110 9.71 -4.65 10.15
CA ASP A 110 9.56 -3.73 11.28
C ASP A 110 10.12 -4.33 12.59
N TRP A 111 9.94 -5.63 12.85
CA TRP A 111 10.55 -6.25 14.05
C TRP A 111 12.09 -6.32 13.97
N LYS A 112 12.68 -6.39 12.76
CA LYS A 112 14.14 -6.49 12.58
C LYS A 112 14.90 -5.23 12.99
N THR A 113 14.22 -4.08 13.11
CA THR A 113 14.85 -2.86 13.65
C THR A 113 14.09 -2.35 14.88
N PRO A 114 14.26 -2.97 16.06
CA PRO A 114 13.69 -2.44 17.29
C PRO A 114 14.44 -1.17 17.66
N ARG A 115 13.97 -0.02 17.17
CA ARG A 115 14.46 1.27 17.65
C ARG A 115 13.75 1.57 18.97
N LEU A 116 14.14 0.84 20.02
CA LEU A 116 13.80 1.20 21.40
C LEU A 116 14.45 2.55 21.67
N LYS A 117 13.70 3.63 21.48
CA LYS A 117 14.05 4.89 22.12
C LYS A 117 13.71 4.71 23.60
N LEU A 118 14.70 4.30 24.37
CA LEU A 118 14.69 4.51 25.82
C LEU A 118 14.45 6.00 26.04
N ILE A 119 13.25 6.35 26.47
CA ILE A 119 12.98 7.67 27.01
C ILE A 119 13.62 7.62 28.40
N THR A 120 14.84 8.14 28.50
CA THR A 120 15.45 8.42 29.80
C THR A 120 14.68 9.60 30.40
N THR A 121 13.88 9.31 31.43
CA THR A 121 13.22 10.29 32.30
C THR A 121 14.21 10.88 33.27
#